data_AF-A0A818TXP0-F1
#
_entry.id   AF-A0A818TXP0-F1
#
_cell.length_a   1.000
_cell.length_b   1.000
_cell.length_c   1.000
_cell.angle_alpha   90.00
_cell.angle_beta   90.00
_cell.angle_gamma   90.00
#
_symmetry.space_group_name_H-M   'P 1'
#
loop_
_entity.id
_entity.type
_entity.pdbx_description
1 polymer ?
#
loop_
_entity_poly.entity_id
_entity_poly.type
_entity_poly.pdbx_seq_one_letter_code
_entity_poly.pdbx_strand_id
1 'polypeptide(L)'
;MVPPSLASRIHTMTLFEANELLSHSTIYSNVQHFILNSSQINSLATVTALVQHFPNLHSLEIQLVKNDEYYDNLDMLLNHEHLPHLFLLKTNWTDTYCSDIDLWIAAKTSLKWRSTPFYGHRDQDDLVICL
;
A
#
# COMPACT_ATOMS: atom_id res chain seq x y z
N MET A 1 19.65 -7.29 12.40
CA MET A 1 18.60 -6.56 13.14
C MET A 1 19.11 -5.15 13.46
N VAL A 2 18.34 -4.12 13.12
CA VAL A 2 18.67 -2.71 13.42
C VAL A 2 18.44 -2.45 14.92
N PRO A 3 19.36 -1.77 15.65
CA PRO A 3 19.16 -1.43 17.05
C PRO A 3 17.86 -0.64 17.28
N PRO A 4 17.09 -0.88 18.36
CA PRO A 4 15.82 -0.19 18.61
C PRO A 4 15.92 1.34 18.63
N SER A 5 17.04 1.88 19.13
CA SER A 5 17.32 3.32 19.16
C SER A 5 17.60 3.93 17.79
N LEU A 6 18.02 3.13 16.82
CA LEU A 6 18.17 3.54 15.42
C LEU A 6 16.85 3.33 14.68
N ALA A 7 16.15 2.22 14.93
CA ALA A 7 14.84 1.94 14.36
C ALA A 7 13.82 3.05 14.67
N SER A 8 13.91 3.67 15.85
CA SER A 8 13.05 4.80 16.22
C SER A 8 13.31 6.10 15.43
N ARG A 9 14.43 6.17 14.71
CA ARG A 9 14.80 7.34 13.89
C ARG A 9 14.58 7.10 12.40
N ILE A 10 14.23 5.87 12.01
CA ILE A 10 13.96 5.50 10.62
C ILE A 10 12.51 5.87 10.31
N HIS A 11 12.35 6.91 9.50
CA HIS A 11 11.05 7.36 8.99
C HIS A 11 10.78 6.83 7.58
N THR A 12 11.83 6.38 6.88
CA THR A 12 11.76 5.83 5.53
C THR A 12 12.41 4.47 5.50
N MET A 13 11.72 3.48 4.95
CA MET A 13 12.24 2.13 4.76
C MET A 13 12.08 1.70 3.30
N THR A 14 13.16 1.21 2.72
CA THR A 14 13.17 0.64 1.37
C THR A 14 13.61 -0.80 1.45
N LEU A 15 12.80 -1.70 0.88
CA LEU A 15 13.10 -3.12 0.79
C LEU A 15 13.09 -3.59 -0.65
N PHE A 16 13.95 -4.55 -0.93
CA PHE A 16 13.96 -5.26 -2.21
C PHE A 16 12.96 -6.41 -2.21
N GLU A 17 12.83 -7.11 -1.08
CA GLU A 17 11.90 -8.23 -0.92
C GLU A 17 11.08 -8.17 0.38
N ALA A 18 9.84 -8.63 0.31
CA ALA A 18 8.92 -8.68 1.45
C ALA A 18 9.11 -9.95 2.31
N ASN A 19 9.76 -10.99 1.79
CA ASN A 19 9.87 -12.31 2.42
C ASN A 19 10.52 -12.26 3.82
N GLU A 20 11.57 -11.47 3.97
CA GLU A 20 12.24 -11.29 5.27
C GLU A 20 11.37 -10.47 6.24
N LEU A 21 10.51 -9.59 5.76
CA LEU A 21 9.68 -8.77 6.63
C LEU A 21 8.54 -9.58 7.26
N LEU A 22 7.90 -10.45 6.47
CA LEU A 22 6.76 -11.28 6.88
C LEU A 22 7.13 -12.39 7.87
N SER A 23 8.43 -12.69 8.01
CA SER A 23 8.92 -13.75 8.90
C SER A 23 9.26 -13.27 10.32
N HIS A 24 9.24 -11.96 10.56
CA HIS A 24 9.59 -11.36 11.84
C HIS A 24 8.40 -10.64 12.46
N SER A 25 8.30 -10.58 13.78
CA SER A 25 7.19 -9.91 14.50
C SER A 25 7.43 -8.42 14.81
N THR A 26 8.43 -7.80 14.17
CA THR A 26 8.86 -6.44 14.53
C THR A 26 7.93 -5.39 13.93
N ILE A 27 7.42 -4.49 14.78
CA ILE A 27 6.58 -3.35 14.35
C ILE A 27 7.47 -2.12 14.19
N TYR A 28 7.39 -1.47 13.04
CA TYR A 28 8.16 -0.27 12.68
C TYR A 28 7.28 0.98 12.74
N SER A 29 6.79 1.31 13.93
CA SER A 29 5.82 2.41 14.14
C SER A 29 6.32 3.81 13.78
N ASN A 30 7.62 4.03 13.63
CA ASN A 30 8.19 5.32 13.25
C ASN A 30 8.34 5.48 11.73
N VAL A 31 8.21 4.39 10.97
CA VAL A 31 8.28 4.44 9.52
C VAL A 31 6.99 5.03 8.99
N GLN A 32 7.14 6.13 8.26
CA GLN A 32 6.09 6.88 7.60
C GLN A 32 6.12 6.64 6.08
N HIS A 33 7.28 6.32 5.52
CA HIS A 33 7.44 6.09 4.08
C HIS A 33 8.00 4.69 3.85
N PHE A 34 7.27 3.86 3.11
CA PHE A 34 7.70 2.51 2.77
C PHE A 34 7.73 2.29 1.27
N ILE A 35 8.82 1.69 0.78
CA ILE A 35 9.04 1.38 -0.63
C ILE A 35 9.44 -0.09 -0.76
N LEU A 36 8.72 -0.85 -1.60
CA LEU A 36 9.03 -2.22 -1.98
C LEU A 36 9.38 -2.27 -3.48
N ASN A 37 10.67 -2.33 -3.79
CA ASN A 37 11.16 -2.10 -5.15
C ASN A 37 11.08 -3.31 -6.11
N SER A 38 11.32 -4.52 -5.62
CA SER A 38 11.53 -5.68 -6.52
C SER A 38 10.52 -6.81 -6.35
N SER A 39 9.75 -6.81 -5.27
CA SER A 39 8.74 -7.85 -5.01
C SER A 39 7.35 -7.35 -5.33
N GLN A 40 6.59 -8.19 -6.04
CA GLN A 40 5.17 -8.00 -6.20
C GLN A 40 4.42 -8.73 -5.09
N ILE A 41 3.46 -8.04 -4.48
CA ILE A 41 2.57 -8.62 -3.49
C ILE A 41 1.42 -9.30 -4.22
N ASN A 42 1.26 -10.59 -3.98
CA ASN A 42 0.31 -11.43 -4.69
C ASN A 42 -0.85 -11.92 -3.84
N SER A 43 -0.94 -11.52 -2.57
CA SER A 43 -2.02 -11.95 -1.68
C SER A 43 -2.40 -10.92 -0.63
N LEU A 44 -3.66 -10.97 -0.22
CA LEU A 44 -4.24 -10.17 0.86
C LEU A 44 -3.59 -10.46 2.20
N ALA A 45 -3.17 -11.71 2.43
CA ALA A 45 -2.41 -12.08 3.62
C ALA A 45 -1.10 -11.29 3.72
N THR A 46 -0.37 -11.17 2.61
CA THR A 46 0.87 -10.38 2.56
C THR A 46 0.62 -8.89 2.77
N VAL A 47 -0.42 -8.33 2.15
CA VAL A 47 -0.79 -6.91 2.37
C VAL A 47 -1.17 -6.67 3.83
N THR A 48 -1.98 -7.54 4.41
CA THR A 48 -2.43 -7.45 5.81
C THR A 48 -1.23 -7.46 6.77
N ALA A 49 -0.27 -8.36 6.54
CA ALA A 49 0.94 -8.41 7.35
C ALA A 49 1.79 -7.14 7.17
N LEU A 50 1.94 -6.61 5.95
CA LEU A 50 2.63 -5.33 5.72
C LEU A 50 2.03 -4.20 6.54
N VAL A 51 0.70 -4.05 6.49
CA VAL A 51 -0.02 -3.02 7.27
C VAL A 51 0.24 -3.18 8.77
N GLN A 52 0.27 -4.42 9.29
CA GLN A 52 0.54 -4.69 10.71
C GLN A 52 1.97 -4.31 11.12
N HIS A 53 2.95 -4.44 10.22
CA HIS A 53 4.33 -4.03 10.47
C HIS A 53 4.52 -2.52 10.43
N PHE A 54 3.71 -1.80 9.65
CA PHE A 54 3.84 -0.37 9.41
C PHE A 54 2.52 0.38 9.63
N PRO A 55 2.04 0.48 10.88
CA PRO A 55 0.72 1.05 11.16
C PRO A 55 0.59 2.55 10.89
N ASN A 56 1.72 3.28 10.84
CA ASN A 56 1.74 4.74 10.72
C ASN A 56 2.24 5.23 9.36
N LEU A 57 2.00 4.45 8.29
CA LEU A 57 2.40 4.87 6.96
C LEU A 57 1.63 6.10 6.50
N HIS A 58 2.40 7.00 5.94
CA HIS A 58 2.01 8.22 5.27
C HIS A 58 2.10 8.04 3.75
N SER A 59 3.14 7.32 3.29
CA SER A 59 3.38 7.00 1.89
C SER A 59 3.74 5.53 1.73
N LEU A 60 3.17 4.89 0.71
CA LEU A 60 3.41 3.50 0.38
C LEU A 60 3.68 3.36 -1.12
N GLU A 61 4.81 2.74 -1.48
CA GLU A 61 5.13 2.37 -2.85
C GLU A 61 5.35 0.86 -2.93
N ILE A 62 4.49 0.15 -3.66
CA ILE A 62 4.52 -1.31 -3.80
C ILE A 62 4.13 -1.72 -5.21
N GLN A 63 4.32 -2.98 -5.57
CA GLN A 63 3.68 -3.56 -6.76
C GLN A 63 2.71 -4.65 -6.35
N LEU A 64 1.51 -4.66 -6.92
CA LEU A 64 0.50 -5.70 -6.73
C LEU A 64 0.45 -6.62 -7.95
N VAL A 65 0.44 -7.93 -7.73
CA VAL A 65 0.23 -8.89 -8.83
C VAL A 65 -1.19 -8.75 -9.38
N LYS A 66 -1.31 -8.75 -10.71
CA LYS A 66 -2.61 -8.75 -11.40
C LYS A 66 -3.25 -10.13 -11.29
N ASN A 67 -3.97 -10.37 -10.20
CA ASN A 67 -4.70 -11.60 -9.92
C ASN A 67 -6.08 -11.29 -9.32
N ASP A 68 -6.81 -12.35 -8.93
CA ASP A 68 -8.17 -12.24 -8.40
C ASP A 68 -8.25 -11.42 -7.09
N GLU A 69 -7.13 -11.27 -6.36
CA GLU A 69 -7.05 -10.51 -5.11
C GLU A 69 -6.57 -9.05 -5.30
N TYR A 70 -6.26 -8.61 -6.53
CA TYR A 70 -5.72 -7.27 -6.79
C TYR A 70 -6.58 -6.15 -6.16
N TYR A 71 -7.90 -6.22 -6.35
CA TYR A 71 -8.81 -5.19 -5.84
C TYR A 71 -9.03 -5.30 -4.33
N ASP A 72 -8.99 -6.50 -3.75
CA ASP A 72 -9.07 -6.68 -2.30
C ASP A 72 -7.80 -6.16 -1.61
N ASN A 73 -6.64 -6.37 -2.24
CA ASN A 73 -5.37 -5.77 -1.82
C ASN A 73 -5.42 -4.24 -1.86
N LEU A 74 -5.97 -3.67 -2.93
CA LEU A 74 -6.12 -2.24 -3.07
C LEU A 74 -7.11 -1.66 -2.03
N ASP A 75 -8.24 -2.33 -1.80
CA ASP A 75 -9.23 -1.92 -0.80
C ASP A 75 -8.66 -1.95 0.62
N MET A 76 -7.90 -3.00 0.99
CA MET A 76 -7.20 -3.10 2.27
C MET A 76 -6.24 -1.91 2.52
N LEU A 77 -5.56 -1.42 1.47
CA LEU A 77 -4.61 -0.32 1.58
C LEU A 77 -5.29 1.06 1.63
N LEU A 78 -6.37 1.24 0.87
CA LEU A 78 -7.10 2.50 0.79
C LEU A 78 -8.16 2.64 1.89
N ASN A 79 -8.52 1.54 2.56
CA ASN A 79 -9.39 1.59 3.73
C ASN A 79 -8.61 2.19 4.91
N HIS A 80 -8.90 3.44 5.23
CA HIS A 80 -8.32 4.21 6.34
C HIS A 80 -8.50 3.55 7.72
N GLU A 81 -9.29 2.48 7.87
CA GLU A 81 -9.31 1.67 9.08
C GLU A 81 -7.95 0.98 9.35
N HIS A 82 -7.20 0.68 8.29
CA HIS A 82 -5.96 -0.09 8.35
C HIS A 82 -4.71 0.79 8.33
N LEU A 83 -4.72 1.85 7.51
CA LEU A 83 -3.67 2.86 7.43
C LEU A 83 -4.26 4.26 7.58
N PRO A 84 -4.55 4.72 8.82
CA PRO A 84 -5.28 5.96 9.06
C PRO A 84 -4.53 7.23 8.64
N HIS A 85 -3.21 7.14 8.45
CA HIS A 85 -2.34 8.25 8.10
C HIS A 85 -1.89 8.24 6.63
N LEU A 86 -2.33 7.25 5.84
CA LEU A 86 -1.91 7.12 4.46
C LEU A 86 -2.48 8.29 3.63
N PHE A 87 -1.59 9.03 2.98
CA PHE A 87 -1.94 10.11 2.06
C PHE A 87 -1.48 9.83 0.62
N LEU A 88 -0.54 8.90 0.42
CA LEU A 88 -0.01 8.56 -0.90
C LEU A 88 0.18 7.05 -1.05
N LEU A 89 -0.44 6.48 -2.08
CA LEU A 89 -0.18 5.12 -2.55
C LEU A 89 0.31 5.17 -3.99
N LYS A 90 1.47 4.57 -4.25
CA LYS A 90 2.00 4.31 -5.59
C LYS A 90 2.03 2.80 -5.83
N THR A 91 1.35 2.34 -6.88
CA THR A 91 1.34 0.93 -7.28
C THR A 91 1.34 0.77 -8.79
N ASN A 92 1.45 -0.44 -9.31
CA ASN A 92 1.40 -0.70 -10.75
C ASN A 92 -0.02 -0.47 -11.33
N TRP A 93 -0.08 0.18 -12.49
CA TRP A 93 -1.32 0.37 -13.26
C TRP A 93 -1.78 -0.94 -13.91
N THR A 94 -3.10 -1.14 -14.00
CA THR A 94 -3.68 -2.25 -14.76
C THR A 94 -4.48 -1.70 -15.94
N ASP A 95 -4.08 -2.07 -17.17
CA ASP A 95 -4.79 -1.67 -18.40
C ASP A 95 -6.14 -2.37 -18.57
N THR A 96 -6.56 -3.18 -17.59
CA THR A 96 -7.60 -4.18 -17.80
C THR A 96 -9.00 -3.60 -17.93
N TYR A 97 -9.31 -2.40 -17.42
CA TYR A 97 -10.52 -1.62 -17.76
C TYR A 97 -10.39 -0.24 -17.08
N CYS A 98 -10.15 0.83 -17.85
CA CYS A 98 -10.60 2.22 -17.58
C CYS A 98 -9.84 3.20 -18.48
N SER A 99 -10.41 3.54 -19.64
CA SER A 99 -10.07 4.78 -20.33
C SER A 99 -10.80 5.93 -19.61
N ASP A 100 -10.06 6.96 -19.20
CA ASP A 100 -10.57 8.24 -18.66
C ASP A 100 -11.65 8.15 -17.57
N ILE A 101 -11.41 7.34 -16.54
CA ILE A 101 -12.32 7.21 -15.40
C ILE A 101 -11.67 7.87 -14.18
N ASP A 102 -12.24 9.00 -13.72
CA ASP A 102 -12.32 9.31 -12.29
C ASP A 102 -12.37 7.98 -11.56
N LEU A 103 -11.36 7.50 -10.84
CA LEU A 103 -11.30 6.11 -10.37
C LEU A 103 -12.55 5.74 -9.55
N TRP A 104 -13.60 5.28 -10.23
CA TRP A 104 -14.80 4.69 -9.67
C TRP A 104 -14.35 3.29 -9.28
N ILE A 105 -13.60 3.21 -8.17
CA ILE A 105 -13.41 2.02 -7.36
C ILE A 105 -14.80 1.67 -6.80
N ALA A 106 -15.73 1.29 -7.67
CA ALA A 106 -17.14 1.21 -7.37
C ALA A 106 -17.73 0.09 -8.21
N ALA A 107 -17.76 -1.11 -7.63
CA ALA A 107 -18.90 -2.02 -7.87
C ALA A 107 -18.99 -3.19 -6.89
N LYS A 108 -17.90 -3.65 -6.24
CA LYS A 108 -17.99 -4.91 -5.45
C LYS A 108 -17.29 -4.95 -4.08
N THR A 109 -16.55 -3.93 -3.70
CA THR A 109 -15.92 -3.86 -2.37
C THR A 109 -16.44 -2.62 -1.63
N SER A 110 -16.76 -2.76 -0.35
CA SER A 110 -17.42 -1.73 0.44
C SER A 110 -16.45 -0.60 0.79
N LEU A 111 -16.27 0.37 -0.11
CA LEU A 111 -15.80 1.72 0.24
C LEU A 111 -16.85 2.39 1.13
N LYS A 112 -16.83 2.12 2.44
CA LYS A 112 -17.75 2.74 3.39
C LYS A 112 -17.58 4.27 3.49
N TRP A 113 -16.54 4.82 2.86
CA TRP A 113 -16.21 6.24 2.84
C TRP A 113 -16.06 6.74 1.40
N ARG A 114 -17.19 6.93 0.72
CA ARG A 114 -17.33 7.91 -0.39
C ARG A 114 -17.14 9.38 0.09
N SER A 115 -16.44 9.59 1.20
CA SER A 115 -16.34 10.85 1.95
C SER A 115 -14.90 11.34 2.08
N THR A 116 -13.89 10.53 1.74
CA THR A 116 -12.52 11.03 1.52
C THR A 116 -12.31 11.15 0.01
N PRO A 117 -12.34 12.38 -0.55
CA PRO A 117 -12.07 12.58 -1.97
C PRO A 117 -10.61 12.23 -2.23
N PHE A 118 -10.37 11.14 -2.96
CA PHE A 118 -9.03 10.79 -3.42
C PHE A 118 -8.86 11.16 -4.90
N TYR A 119 -7.62 11.48 -5.27
CA TYR A 119 -7.22 11.76 -6.64
C TYR A 119 -6.28 10.66 -7.12
N GLY A 120 -6.70 9.89 -8.12
CA GLY A 120 -5.88 8.87 -8.75
C GLY A 120 -5.49 9.28 -10.17
N HIS A 121 -4.21 9.12 -10.52
CA HIS A 121 -3.73 9.32 -11.89
C HIS A 121 -2.72 8.27 -12.29
N ARG A 122 -2.56 8.11 -13.61
CA ARG A 122 -1.50 7.28 -14.19
C ARG A 122 -0.25 8.12 -14.36
N ASP A 123 0.88 7.65 -13.81
CA ASP A 123 2.22 8.16 -14.06
C ASP A 123 3.05 7.04 -14.70
N GLN A 124 3.29 7.12 -16.00
CA GLN A 124 3.93 6.06 -16.80
C GLN A 124 3.19 4.71 -16.67
N ASP A 125 3.79 3.73 -15.98
CA ASP A 125 3.24 2.40 -15.72
C ASP A 125 2.66 2.27 -14.29
N ASP A 126 2.68 3.35 -13.52
CA ASP A 126 2.22 3.40 -12.14
C ASP A 126 0.85 4.07 -12.01
N LEU A 127 0.04 3.53 -11.11
CA LEU A 127 -1.13 4.14 -10.51
C LEU A 127 -0.70 4.89 -9.24
N VAL A 128 -0.91 6.21 -9.24
CA VAL A 128 -0.63 7.08 -8.09
C VAL A 128 -1.96 7.57 -7.53
N ILE A 129 -2.20 7.30 -6.25
CA ILE A 129 -3.42 7.68 -5.51
C ILE A 129 -3.03 8.60 -4.36
N CYS A 130 -3.60 9.80 -4.34
CA CYS A 130 -3.51 10.77 -3.25
C CYS A 130 -4.84 10.76 -2.47
N LEU A 131 -4.80 10.49 -1.17
CA LEU A 131 -5.96 10.37 -0.26
C LEU A 131 -6.22 11.65 0.53
#